data_AF-A0A7X7H733-F1
#
_entry.id   AF-A0A7X7H733-F1
#
_cell.length_a   1.000
_cell.length_b   1.000
_cell.length_c   1.000
_cell.angle_alpha   90.00
_cell.angle_beta   90.00
_cell.angle_gamma   90.00
#
_symmetry.space_group_name_H-M   'P 1'
#
loop_
_entity.id
_entity.type
_entity.pdbx_description
1 polymer ?
#
loop_
_entity_poly.entity_id
_entity_poly.type
_entity_poly.pdbx_seq_one_letter_code
_entity_poly.pdbx_strand_id
1 'polypeptide(L)'
;MLFSFSATAQQASQFEKQADEKLSSYAFDEASTLYRRAHDVSNDSFFKTRMLEKIAQCDNGLQMLSFACQPIVVASKKVPRNNFFQYYSHIDHDRWAKLSSGEIVSFSPDMKTLFFSQDNQGQRDIYTSTKINDTLWSTSTLLGKEFLSSKNEIMPLVSFDGKKLYYSSQGLFGMGGYDMFVSEWNENSDSWDEPQNMGFPFSSIGDDFLFSDTPDGNFSILASNR
;
A
#
# COMPACT_ATOMS: atom_id res chain seq x y z
N MET A 1 3.02 3.06 -39.37
CA MET A 1 2.77 4.50 -39.15
C MET A 1 3.75 4.95 -38.09
N LEU A 2 4.61 5.92 -38.39
CA LEU A 2 5.58 6.49 -37.44
C LEU A 2 4.97 7.76 -36.85
N PHE A 3 4.92 7.86 -35.53
CA PHE A 3 4.44 9.04 -34.82
C PHE A 3 5.66 9.84 -34.33
N SER A 4 5.72 11.14 -34.63
CA SER A 4 6.69 12.06 -34.03
C SER A 4 6.00 12.86 -32.93
N PHE A 5 6.56 12.84 -31.72
CA PHE A 5 6.10 13.69 -30.62
C PHE A 5 6.53 15.14 -30.86
N SER A 6 5.78 16.09 -30.29
CA SER A 6 6.21 17.50 -30.29
C SER A 6 7.50 17.66 -29.48
N ALA A 7 8.32 18.66 -29.81
CA ALA A 7 9.54 18.98 -29.06
C ALA A 7 9.26 19.21 -27.56
N THR A 8 8.10 19.80 -27.23
CA THR A 8 7.64 20.01 -25.85
C THR A 8 7.33 18.70 -25.12
N ALA A 9 6.68 17.74 -25.79
CA ALA A 9 6.40 16.44 -25.20
C ALA A 9 7.69 15.65 -24.93
N GLN A 10 8.64 15.68 -25.86
CA GLN A 10 9.94 15.03 -25.68
C GLN A 10 10.72 15.63 -24.51
N GLN A 11 10.71 16.96 -24.37
CA GLN A 11 11.35 17.66 -23.26
C GLN A 11 10.68 17.37 -21.91
N ALA A 12 9.34 17.35 -21.84
CA ALA A 12 8.61 17.02 -20.62
C ALA A 12 8.93 15.59 -20.15
N SER A 13 8.94 14.61 -21.06
CA SER A 13 9.33 13.22 -20.75
C SER A 13 10.79 13.08 -20.32
N GLN A 14 11.69 13.92 -20.82
CA GLN A 14 13.07 13.95 -20.34
C GLN A 14 13.15 14.43 -18.88
N PHE A 15 12.40 15.48 -18.52
CA PHE A 15 12.34 15.94 -17.13
C PHE A 15 11.71 14.90 -16.20
N GLU A 16 10.63 14.24 -16.63
CA GLU A 16 10.01 13.13 -15.88
C GLU A 16 11.03 12.03 -15.60
N LYS A 17 11.78 11.57 -16.61
CA LYS A 17 12.80 10.53 -16.42
C LYS A 17 13.89 10.95 -15.42
N GLN A 18 14.37 12.19 -15.50
CA GLN A 18 15.36 12.71 -14.55
C GLN A 18 14.78 12.79 -13.13
N ALA A 19 13.50 13.17 -13.01
CA ALA A 19 12.81 13.20 -11.74
C ALA A 19 12.67 11.80 -11.13
N ASP A 20 12.30 10.79 -11.94
CA ASP A 20 12.21 9.40 -11.51
C ASP A 20 13.56 8.85 -11.02
N GLU A 21 14.66 9.21 -11.66
CA GLU A 21 16.01 8.88 -11.19
C GLU A 21 16.29 9.48 -9.81
N LYS A 22 15.90 10.73 -9.57
CA LYS A 22 16.04 11.37 -8.26
C LYS A 22 15.13 10.75 -7.21
N LEU A 23 13.89 10.47 -7.56
CA LEU A 23 12.92 9.78 -6.72
C LEU A 23 13.47 8.40 -6.27
N SER A 24 14.10 7.65 -7.18
CA SER A 24 14.73 6.35 -6.87
C SER A 24 15.80 6.40 -5.78
N SER A 25 16.40 7.57 -5.59
CA SER A 25 17.40 7.86 -4.55
C SER A 25 16.83 8.60 -3.33
N TYR A 26 15.50 8.68 -3.20
CA TYR A 26 14.79 9.44 -2.16
C TYR A 26 15.13 10.95 -2.13
N ALA A 27 15.64 11.50 -3.23
CA ALA A 27 15.94 12.92 -3.38
C ALA A 27 14.67 13.70 -3.77
N PHE A 28 13.70 13.74 -2.86
CA PHE A 28 12.35 14.24 -3.11
C PHE A 28 12.29 15.72 -3.53
N ASP A 29 13.12 16.59 -2.94
CA ASP A 29 13.17 18.01 -3.32
C ASP A 29 13.62 18.21 -4.79
N GLU A 30 14.66 17.49 -5.19
CA GLU A 30 15.17 17.51 -6.56
C GLU A 30 14.16 16.91 -7.54
N ALA A 31 13.55 15.78 -7.18
CA ALA A 31 12.51 15.13 -7.98
C ALA A 31 11.29 16.04 -8.17
N SER A 32 10.76 16.62 -7.09
CA SER A 32 9.62 17.57 -7.12
C SER A 32 9.91 18.76 -8.03
N THR A 33 11.13 19.30 -7.96
CA THR A 33 11.56 20.40 -8.85
C THR A 33 11.52 20.00 -10.33
N LEU A 34 11.97 18.78 -10.65
CA LEU A 34 11.98 18.27 -12.03
C LEU A 34 10.56 17.94 -12.52
N TYR A 35 9.70 17.34 -11.69
CA TYR A 35 8.30 17.10 -12.04
C TYR A 35 7.53 18.40 -12.29
N ARG A 36 7.79 19.46 -11.52
CA ARG A 36 7.21 20.80 -11.79
C ARG A 36 7.63 21.33 -13.17
N ARG A 37 8.91 21.17 -13.54
CA ARG A 37 9.37 21.53 -14.90
C ARG A 37 8.69 20.70 -15.98
N ALA A 38 8.54 19.39 -15.77
CA ALA A 38 7.84 18.51 -16.71
C ALA A 38 6.37 18.94 -16.89
N HIS A 39 5.69 19.26 -15.78
CA HIS A 39 4.33 19.78 -15.76
C HIS A 39 4.18 21.09 -16.55
N ASP A 40 5.12 22.03 -16.35
CA ASP A 40 5.03 23.37 -16.94
C ASP A 40 5.30 23.39 -18.45
N VAL A 41 6.14 22.48 -18.93
CA VAL A 41 6.47 22.35 -20.37
C VAL A 41 5.41 21.59 -21.15
N SER A 42 4.67 20.69 -20.50
CA SER A 42 3.64 19.89 -21.16
C SER A 42 2.33 20.67 -21.33
N ASN A 43 1.65 20.41 -22.46
CA ASN A 43 0.28 20.86 -22.72
C ASN A 43 -0.75 19.73 -22.56
N ASP A 44 -0.31 18.51 -22.29
CA ASP A 44 -1.21 17.36 -22.08
C ASP A 44 -1.74 17.37 -20.65
N SER A 45 -3.04 17.61 -20.48
CA SER A 45 -3.70 17.64 -19.18
C SER A 45 -3.54 16.34 -18.38
N PHE A 46 -3.58 15.17 -19.02
CA PHE A 46 -3.40 13.89 -18.32
C PHE A 46 -1.97 13.74 -17.80
N PHE A 47 -1.00 14.11 -18.62
CA PHE A 47 0.40 14.15 -18.21
C PHE A 47 0.60 15.08 -17.02
N LYS A 48 0.03 16.29 -17.07
CA LYS A 48 0.13 17.29 -16.00
C LYS A 48 -0.48 16.80 -14.70
N THR A 49 -1.67 16.22 -14.73
CA THR A 49 -2.31 15.63 -13.54
C THR A 49 -1.41 14.55 -12.92
N ARG A 50 -0.82 13.68 -13.74
CA ARG A 50 0.13 12.66 -13.26
C ARG A 50 1.39 13.26 -12.64
N MET A 51 1.90 14.38 -13.16
CA MET A 51 3.01 15.10 -12.54
C MET A 51 2.62 15.74 -11.21
N LEU A 52 1.39 16.25 -11.07
CA LEU A 52 0.89 16.76 -9.79
C LEU A 52 0.77 15.64 -8.75
N GLU A 53 0.31 14.45 -9.15
CA GLU A 53 0.33 13.27 -8.27
C GLU A 53 1.77 12.95 -7.81
N LYS A 54 2.75 12.97 -8.73
CA LYS A 54 4.17 12.73 -8.42
C LYS A 54 4.77 13.79 -7.49
N ILE A 55 4.38 15.05 -7.66
CA ILE A 55 4.78 16.16 -6.78
C ILE A 55 4.22 15.93 -5.37
N ALA A 56 2.94 15.59 -5.25
CA ALA A 56 2.31 15.27 -3.97
C ALA A 56 3.00 14.09 -3.28
N GLN A 57 3.35 13.03 -4.03
CA GLN A 57 4.14 11.90 -3.51
C GLN A 57 5.50 12.34 -2.96
N CYS A 58 6.19 13.29 -3.62
CA CYS A 58 7.45 13.84 -3.11
C CYS A 58 7.25 14.62 -1.81
N ASP A 59 6.23 15.47 -1.75
CA ASP A 59 5.91 16.27 -0.57
C ASP A 59 5.55 15.36 0.62
N ASN A 60 4.79 14.28 0.38
CA ASN A 60 4.48 13.25 1.38
C ASN A 60 5.76 12.53 1.84
N GLY A 61 6.62 12.12 0.91
CA GLY A 61 7.90 11.45 1.18
C GLY A 61 8.82 12.28 2.09
N LEU A 62 8.91 13.60 1.87
CA LEU A 62 9.67 14.51 2.73
C LEU A 62 9.15 14.54 4.17
N GLN A 63 7.82 14.59 4.34
CA GLN A 63 7.21 14.53 5.68
C GLN A 63 7.48 13.18 6.35
N MET A 64 7.38 12.08 5.61
CA MET A 64 7.57 10.74 6.14
C MET A 64 9.03 10.46 6.53
N LEU A 65 10.00 10.97 5.76
CA LEU A 65 11.42 10.88 6.13
C LEU A 65 11.77 11.68 7.40
N SER A 66 10.97 12.69 7.77
CA SER A 66 11.20 13.46 8.99
C SER A 66 10.97 12.65 10.27
N PHE A 67 10.26 11.52 10.18
CA PHE A 67 9.95 10.62 11.31
C PHE A 67 10.44 9.19 11.07
N ALA A 68 11.51 9.03 10.28
CA ALA A 68 12.04 7.73 9.92
C ALA A 68 12.58 6.95 11.14
N CYS A 69 12.13 5.72 11.32
CA CYS A 69 12.81 4.75 12.16
C CYS A 69 13.86 3.98 11.33
N GLN A 70 14.90 3.46 11.98
CA GLN A 70 15.90 2.61 11.33
C GLN A 70 15.81 1.18 11.90
N PRO A 71 14.93 0.32 11.34
CA PRO A 71 14.85 -1.06 11.75
C PRO A 71 16.13 -1.80 11.36
N ILE A 72 16.50 -2.77 12.18
CA ILE A 72 17.62 -3.67 11.87
C ILE A 72 17.09 -4.75 10.94
N VAL A 73 17.56 -4.75 9.69
CA VAL A 73 17.23 -5.81 8.73
C VAL A 73 18.00 -7.07 9.12
N VAL A 74 17.30 -8.03 9.73
CA VAL A 74 17.88 -9.31 10.15
C VAL A 74 18.04 -10.31 9.00
N ALA A 75 17.17 -10.23 8.00
CA ALA A 75 17.22 -11.05 6.79
C ALA A 75 16.49 -10.36 5.63
N SER A 76 16.90 -10.64 4.40
CA SER A 76 16.17 -10.24 3.20
C SER A 76 16.30 -11.30 2.11
N LYS A 77 15.27 -11.44 1.28
CA LYS A 77 15.26 -12.38 0.16
C LYS A 77 14.47 -11.83 -1.02
N LYS A 78 15.08 -11.84 -2.20
CA LYS A 78 14.38 -11.53 -3.46
C LYS A 78 13.62 -12.76 -3.94
N VAL A 79 12.34 -12.59 -4.24
CA VAL A 79 11.41 -13.66 -4.61
C VAL A 79 10.47 -13.17 -5.71
N PRO A 80 9.94 -14.07 -6.57
CA PRO A 80 8.89 -13.68 -7.52
C PRO A 80 7.69 -13.10 -6.78
N ARG A 81 7.07 -12.05 -7.34
CA ARG A 81 5.88 -11.40 -6.76
C ARG A 81 4.77 -12.41 -6.45
N ASN A 82 4.56 -13.38 -7.33
CA ASN A 82 3.51 -14.38 -7.13
C ASN A 82 3.86 -15.43 -6.07
N ASN A 83 4.99 -15.35 -5.37
CA ASN A 83 5.44 -16.34 -4.38
C ASN A 83 5.78 -15.72 -3.01
N PHE A 84 5.77 -14.39 -2.84
CA PHE A 84 6.25 -13.78 -1.58
C PHE A 84 5.45 -14.24 -0.36
N PHE A 85 4.14 -14.49 -0.50
CA PHE A 85 3.26 -14.94 0.59
C PHE A 85 3.70 -16.30 1.17
N GLN A 86 4.44 -17.13 0.42
CA GLN A 86 4.96 -18.39 0.95
C GLN A 86 5.93 -18.18 2.11
N TYR A 87 6.52 -16.98 2.20
CA TYR A 87 7.40 -16.55 3.29
C TYR A 87 6.63 -15.96 4.46
N TYR A 88 5.30 -15.87 4.41
CA TYR A 88 4.46 -15.51 5.56
C TYR A 88 3.87 -16.74 6.25
N SER A 89 4.00 -17.92 5.63
CA SER A 89 3.38 -19.18 6.10
C SER A 89 3.71 -19.47 7.57
N HIS A 90 4.93 -19.21 8.01
CA HIS A 90 5.35 -19.42 9.40
C HIS A 90 4.73 -18.43 10.42
N ILE A 91 4.05 -17.38 9.95
CA ILE A 91 3.42 -16.34 10.75
C ILE A 91 1.93 -16.71 10.97
N ASP A 92 1.66 -17.92 11.45
CA ASP A 92 0.31 -18.44 11.77
C ASP A 92 -0.57 -18.79 10.57
N HIS A 93 -0.48 -20.07 10.18
CA HIS A 93 -1.16 -20.66 9.02
C HIS A 93 -2.69 -20.64 9.12
N ASP A 94 -3.25 -20.53 10.33
CA ASP A 94 -4.69 -20.73 10.53
C ASP A 94 -5.47 -19.41 10.45
N ARG A 95 -4.77 -18.26 10.45
CA ARG A 95 -5.37 -16.93 10.54
C ARG A 95 -5.32 -16.10 9.28
N TRP A 96 -4.72 -16.60 8.21
CA TRP A 96 -4.82 -16.00 6.90
C TRP A 96 -4.61 -17.05 5.83
N ALA A 97 -5.12 -16.78 4.62
CA ALA A 97 -4.94 -17.65 3.48
C ALA A 97 -4.82 -16.85 2.20
N LYS A 98 -4.14 -17.42 1.22
CA LYS A 98 -4.20 -16.93 -0.16
C LYS A 98 -5.31 -17.65 -0.92
N LEU A 99 -6.26 -16.89 -1.46
CA LEU A 99 -7.33 -17.39 -2.31
C LEU A 99 -6.81 -17.71 -3.73
N SER A 100 -7.56 -18.54 -4.45
CA SER A 100 -7.25 -18.88 -5.86
C SER A 100 -7.27 -17.66 -6.78
N SER A 101 -8.03 -16.62 -6.43
CA SER A 101 -8.03 -15.31 -7.09
C SER A 101 -6.72 -14.55 -6.95
N GLY A 102 -5.84 -14.96 -6.04
CA GLY A 102 -4.60 -14.25 -5.71
C GLY A 102 -4.68 -13.41 -4.44
N GLU A 103 -5.89 -13.18 -3.92
CA GLU A 103 -6.15 -12.36 -2.74
C GLU A 103 -5.67 -12.98 -1.44
N ILE A 104 -5.35 -12.13 -0.46
CA ILE A 104 -5.16 -12.54 0.93
C ILE A 104 -6.49 -12.32 1.66
N VAL A 105 -6.92 -13.35 2.39
CA VAL A 105 -7.95 -13.25 3.42
C VAL A 105 -7.28 -13.41 4.77
N SER A 106 -7.71 -12.64 5.77
CA SER A 106 -7.25 -12.77 7.15
C SER A 106 -8.44 -12.89 8.11
N PHE A 107 -8.20 -13.50 9.27
CA PHE A 107 -9.21 -13.76 10.30
C PHE A 107 -8.93 -12.95 11.57
N SER A 108 -10.00 -12.49 12.22
CA SER A 108 -9.95 -12.03 13.60
C SER A 108 -9.39 -13.13 14.52
N PRO A 109 -8.81 -12.78 15.68
CA PRO A 109 -8.27 -13.79 16.61
C PRO A 109 -9.28 -14.83 17.06
N ASP A 110 -10.56 -14.47 17.14
CA ASP A 110 -11.64 -15.37 17.54
C ASP A 110 -12.24 -16.18 16.37
N MET A 111 -11.67 -16.04 15.16
CA MET A 111 -12.09 -16.74 13.93
C MET A 111 -13.54 -16.48 13.53
N LYS A 112 -14.15 -15.38 14.01
CA LYS A 112 -15.54 -15.02 13.67
C LYS A 112 -15.65 -14.00 12.57
N THR A 113 -14.61 -13.25 12.28
CA THR A 113 -14.64 -12.21 11.25
C THR A 113 -13.50 -12.45 10.27
N LEU A 114 -13.81 -12.37 8.98
CA LEU A 114 -12.83 -12.44 7.91
C LEU A 114 -12.71 -11.09 7.20
N PHE A 115 -11.50 -10.74 6.79
CA PHE A 115 -11.13 -9.50 6.14
C PHE A 115 -10.45 -9.82 4.82
N PHE A 116 -10.87 -9.19 3.73
CA PHE A 116 -10.33 -9.46 2.41
C PHE A 116 -10.54 -8.27 1.47
N SER A 117 -9.72 -8.17 0.44
CA SER A 117 -9.93 -7.20 -0.63
C SER A 117 -10.81 -7.80 -1.72
N GLN A 118 -11.76 -7.02 -2.22
CA GLN A 118 -12.67 -7.43 -3.29
C GLN A 118 -12.65 -6.38 -4.41
N ASP A 119 -12.58 -6.86 -5.65
CA ASP A 119 -12.71 -6.01 -6.83
C ASP A 119 -14.19 -5.68 -7.09
N ASN A 120 -14.47 -4.40 -7.24
CA ASN A 120 -15.75 -3.84 -7.64
C ASN A 120 -15.52 -2.87 -8.81
N GLN A 121 -15.74 -3.36 -10.03
CA GLN A 121 -15.62 -2.57 -11.27
C GLN A 121 -14.22 -2.00 -11.54
N GLY A 122 -13.17 -2.71 -11.14
CA GLY A 122 -11.76 -2.33 -11.36
C GLY A 122 -11.14 -1.54 -10.22
N GLN A 123 -11.89 -1.28 -9.15
CA GLN A 123 -11.40 -0.72 -7.90
C GLN A 123 -11.51 -1.77 -6.79
N ARG A 124 -10.47 -1.89 -5.98
CA ARG A 124 -10.43 -2.84 -4.88
C ARG A 124 -10.61 -2.15 -3.55
N ASP A 125 -11.56 -2.62 -2.77
CA ASP A 125 -11.82 -2.14 -1.41
C ASP A 125 -11.72 -3.28 -0.40
N ILE A 126 -11.60 -2.94 0.88
CA ILE A 126 -11.58 -3.92 1.97
C ILE A 126 -13.00 -4.23 2.43
N TYR A 127 -13.33 -5.52 2.42
CA TYR A 127 -14.59 -6.07 2.87
C TYR A 127 -14.38 -6.96 4.09
N THR A 128 -15.46 -7.09 4.87
CA THR A 128 -15.57 -8.00 5.99
C THR A 128 -16.77 -8.93 5.84
N SER A 129 -16.69 -10.10 6.46
CA SER A 129 -17.82 -11.01 6.64
C SER A 129 -17.73 -11.71 7.99
N THR A 130 -18.88 -12.02 8.59
CA THR A 130 -18.96 -12.61 9.92
C THR A 130 -19.49 -14.04 9.85
N LYS A 131 -18.89 -14.92 10.64
CA LYS A 131 -19.26 -16.33 10.75
C LYS A 131 -20.64 -16.44 11.40
N ILE A 132 -21.58 -17.04 10.69
CA ILE A 132 -22.94 -17.32 11.18
C ILE A 132 -22.94 -18.67 11.89
N ASN A 133 -22.28 -19.68 11.31
CA ASN A 133 -22.07 -21.01 11.89
C ASN A 133 -20.85 -21.67 11.20
N ASP A 134 -20.60 -22.96 11.47
CA ASP A 134 -19.42 -23.68 10.97
C ASP A 134 -19.29 -23.79 9.46
N THR A 135 -20.38 -23.60 8.70
CA THR A 135 -20.37 -23.70 7.24
C THR A 135 -20.83 -22.44 6.54
N LEU A 136 -21.32 -21.44 7.27
CA LEU A 136 -21.95 -20.26 6.71
C LEU A 136 -21.33 -18.96 7.24
N TRP A 137 -21.02 -18.08 6.30
CA TRP A 137 -20.58 -16.70 6.52
C TRP A 137 -21.68 -15.74 6.03
N SER A 138 -21.72 -14.54 6.62
CA SER A 138 -22.64 -13.49 6.18
C SER A 138 -22.29 -12.99 4.79
N THR A 139 -23.21 -12.26 4.16
CA THR A 139 -22.88 -11.43 3.01
C THR A 139 -21.76 -10.46 3.38
N SER A 140 -20.82 -10.24 2.46
CA SER A 140 -19.72 -9.32 2.69
C SER A 140 -20.21 -7.88 2.70
N THR A 141 -19.63 -7.07 3.57
CA THR A 141 -19.90 -5.64 3.70
C THR A 141 -18.59 -4.87 3.64
N LEU A 142 -18.61 -3.64 3.13
CA LEU A 142 -17.45 -2.75 3.21
C LEU A 142 -17.02 -2.61 4.67
N LEU A 143 -15.71 -2.61 4.93
CA LEU A 143 -15.18 -2.53 6.29
C LEU A 143 -15.53 -1.20 6.95
N GLY A 144 -15.39 -0.10 6.21
CA GLY A 144 -15.63 1.25 6.67
C GLY A 144 -15.26 2.26 5.58
N LYS A 145 -15.74 3.49 5.72
CA LYS A 145 -15.49 4.56 4.74
C LYS A 145 -14.07 5.14 4.85
N GLU A 146 -13.48 5.04 6.02
CA GLU A 146 -12.13 5.43 6.38
C GLU A 146 -11.07 4.57 5.67
N PHE A 147 -11.46 3.37 5.23
CA PHE A 147 -10.63 2.47 4.43
C PHE A 147 -10.80 2.69 2.92
N LEU A 148 -11.70 3.58 2.48
CA LEU A 148 -11.91 3.82 1.05
C LEU A 148 -10.99 4.93 0.55
N SER A 149 -10.48 4.75 -0.67
CA SER A 149 -9.82 5.82 -1.41
C SER A 149 -10.38 5.94 -2.83
N SER A 150 -9.72 6.75 -3.67
CA SER A 150 -10.01 6.82 -5.11
C SER A 150 -9.28 5.73 -5.92
N LYS A 151 -8.49 4.88 -5.26
CA LYS A 151 -7.69 3.81 -5.89
C LYS A 151 -7.89 2.49 -5.10
N ASN A 152 -6.87 1.64 -5.06
CA ASN A 152 -7.00 0.27 -4.56
C ASN A 152 -6.49 0.12 -3.12
N GLU A 153 -7.23 -0.67 -2.34
CA GLU A 153 -6.86 -1.20 -1.04
C GLU A 153 -6.79 -2.73 -1.09
N ILE A 154 -5.62 -3.27 -0.69
CA ILE A 154 -5.31 -4.69 -0.85
C ILE A 154 -4.67 -5.29 0.40
N MET A 155 -4.70 -6.63 0.42
CA MET A 155 -3.97 -7.48 1.36
C MET A 155 -4.19 -7.12 2.85
N PRO A 156 -5.45 -7.02 3.31
CA PRO A 156 -5.73 -6.78 4.72
C PRO A 156 -5.25 -7.94 5.59
N LEU A 157 -4.47 -7.64 6.62
CA LEU A 157 -3.95 -8.60 7.58
C LEU A 157 -4.17 -8.10 9.00
N VAL A 158 -5.00 -8.83 9.76
CA VAL A 158 -5.20 -8.57 11.17
C VAL A 158 -4.04 -9.13 11.99
N SER A 159 -3.49 -8.30 12.87
CA SER A 159 -2.47 -8.68 13.85
C SER A 159 -2.90 -9.81 14.79
N PHE A 160 -1.91 -10.41 15.45
CA PHE A 160 -2.11 -11.54 16.35
C PHE A 160 -3.04 -11.26 17.52
N ASP A 161 -2.93 -10.10 18.14
CA ASP A 161 -3.78 -9.70 19.25
C ASP A 161 -5.15 -9.15 18.78
N GLY A 162 -5.34 -8.98 17.47
CA GLY A 162 -6.55 -8.42 16.87
C GLY A 162 -6.66 -6.91 17.00
N LYS A 163 -5.64 -6.23 17.50
CA LYS A 163 -5.69 -4.80 17.81
C LYS A 163 -5.28 -3.91 16.65
N LYS A 164 -4.65 -4.48 15.63
CA LYS A 164 -4.18 -3.77 14.44
C LYS A 164 -4.64 -4.47 13.17
N LEU A 165 -5.01 -3.69 12.17
CA LEU A 165 -5.25 -4.11 10.81
C LEU A 165 -4.22 -3.43 9.90
N TYR A 166 -3.37 -4.23 9.28
CA TYR A 166 -2.40 -3.79 8.29
C TYR A 166 -2.97 -3.99 6.89
N TYR A 167 -2.75 -3.04 5.99
CA TYR A 167 -3.14 -3.17 4.59
C TYR A 167 -2.35 -2.20 3.72
N SER A 168 -2.43 -2.38 2.39
CA SER A 168 -1.75 -1.49 1.45
C SER A 168 -2.75 -0.67 0.65
N SER A 169 -2.52 0.63 0.52
CA SER A 169 -3.37 1.55 -0.26
C SER A 169 -2.57 2.28 -1.34
N GLN A 170 -3.20 2.52 -2.50
CA GLN A 170 -2.64 3.39 -3.54
C GLN A 170 -3.18 4.82 -3.53
N GLY A 171 -4.31 5.05 -2.85
CA GLY A 171 -5.06 6.30 -2.97
C GLY A 171 -5.03 7.19 -1.74
N LEU A 172 -4.55 6.67 -0.60
CA LEU A 172 -4.34 7.45 0.61
C LEU A 172 -2.98 8.18 0.59
N PHE A 173 -2.74 9.01 1.61
CA PHE A 173 -1.48 9.76 1.77
C PHE A 173 -0.27 8.81 1.77
N GLY A 174 0.59 8.91 0.76
CA GLY A 174 1.72 8.01 0.58
C GLY A 174 2.77 8.55 -0.40
N MET A 175 3.92 7.89 -0.47
CA MET A 175 5.04 8.30 -1.33
C MET A 175 5.25 7.36 -2.53
N GLY A 176 4.57 6.21 -2.56
CA GLY A 176 4.81 5.12 -3.48
C GLY A 176 3.64 4.80 -4.40
N GLY A 177 3.62 3.55 -4.87
CA GLY A 177 2.52 2.98 -5.64
C GLY A 177 1.46 2.37 -4.73
N TYR A 178 1.87 1.41 -3.90
CA TYR A 178 1.13 0.94 -2.73
C TYR A 178 1.94 1.30 -1.49
N ASP A 179 1.34 2.00 -0.55
CA ASP A 179 1.94 2.36 0.73
C ASP A 179 1.29 1.55 1.86
N MET A 180 2.05 1.27 2.92
CA MET A 180 1.60 0.46 4.05
C MET A 180 0.86 1.31 5.09
N PHE A 181 -0.33 0.87 5.45
CA PHE A 181 -1.18 1.50 6.45
C PHE A 181 -1.46 0.55 7.61
N VAL A 182 -1.68 1.15 8.78
CA VAL A 182 -2.18 0.47 9.97
C VAL A 182 -3.39 1.22 10.49
N SER A 183 -4.43 0.49 10.88
CA SER A 183 -5.52 0.99 11.69
C SER A 183 -5.56 0.22 13.00
N GLU A 184 -5.83 0.92 14.10
CA GLU A 184 -5.97 0.31 15.43
C GLU A 184 -7.43 0.06 15.77
N TRP A 185 -7.71 -1.06 16.45
CA TRP A 185 -9.03 -1.40 16.94
C TRP A 185 -9.34 -0.62 18.21
N ASN A 186 -10.43 0.15 18.18
CA ASN A 186 -10.88 0.96 19.28
C ASN A 186 -12.00 0.24 20.05
N GLU A 187 -11.64 -0.33 21.20
CA GLU A 187 -12.58 -1.06 22.06
C GLU A 187 -13.73 -0.18 22.59
N ASN A 188 -13.57 1.15 22.66
CA ASN A 188 -14.62 2.04 23.17
C ASN A 188 -15.72 2.30 22.13
N SER A 189 -15.34 2.40 20.85
CA SER A 189 -16.28 2.63 19.74
C SER A 189 -16.67 1.37 18.99
N ASP A 190 -16.07 0.21 19.32
CA ASP A 190 -16.27 -1.06 18.62
C ASP A 190 -16.00 -0.92 17.11
N SER A 191 -14.95 -0.17 16.77
CA SER A 191 -14.61 0.18 15.40
C SER A 191 -13.10 0.26 15.19
N TRP A 192 -12.69 0.21 13.93
CA TRP A 192 -11.34 0.59 13.55
C TRP A 192 -11.19 2.11 13.54
N ASP A 193 -10.03 2.62 13.96
CA ASP A 193 -9.69 4.04 13.87
C ASP A 193 -9.26 4.42 12.44
N GLU A 194 -9.16 5.72 12.15
CA GLU A 194 -8.67 6.24 10.87
C GLU A 194 -7.27 5.65 10.54
N PRO A 195 -7.09 5.04 9.35
CA PRO A 195 -5.82 4.44 8.98
C PRO A 195 -4.68 5.44 8.92
N GLN A 196 -3.52 5.03 9.46
CA GLN A 196 -2.31 5.82 9.47
C GLN A 196 -1.26 5.17 8.58
N ASN A 197 -0.61 5.97 7.72
CA ASN A 197 0.52 5.47 6.95
C ASN A 197 1.67 5.16 7.91
N MET A 198 2.27 3.97 7.78
CA MET A 198 3.35 3.51 8.66
C MET A 198 4.67 4.24 8.45
N GLY A 199 4.77 5.13 7.46
CA GLY A 199 5.94 5.97 7.25
C GLY A 199 7.14 5.20 6.70
N PHE A 200 8.26 5.89 6.50
CA PHE A 200 9.51 5.23 6.13
C PHE A 200 10.12 4.51 7.35
N PRO A 201 10.56 3.24 7.21
CA PRO A 201 10.79 2.52 5.97
C PRO A 201 9.70 1.49 5.63
N PHE A 202 8.56 1.45 6.32
CA PHE A 202 7.52 0.46 6.01
C PHE A 202 6.80 0.78 4.70
N SER A 203 6.61 2.07 4.45
CA SER A 203 6.22 2.64 3.17
C SER A 203 7.44 3.21 2.43
N SER A 204 7.45 3.10 1.11
CA SER A 204 8.57 3.42 0.24
C SER A 204 8.09 4.02 -1.07
N ILE A 205 9.02 4.41 -1.93
CA ILE A 205 8.71 4.87 -3.30
C ILE A 205 8.19 3.76 -4.23
N GLY A 206 8.27 2.49 -3.80
CA GLY A 206 7.80 1.33 -4.53
C GLY A 206 6.36 0.98 -4.17
N ASP A 207 6.02 -0.29 -4.37
CA ASP A 207 4.84 -0.93 -3.82
C ASP A 207 5.25 -1.75 -2.58
N ASP A 208 4.62 -1.44 -1.46
CA ASP A 208 4.67 -2.19 -0.21
C ASP A 208 3.35 -2.95 -0.08
N PHE A 209 3.42 -4.28 0.00
CA PHE A 209 2.27 -5.16 -0.25
C PHE A 209 1.66 -5.79 0.99
N LEU A 210 2.50 -6.25 1.91
CA LEU A 210 2.06 -6.99 3.08
C LEU A 210 3.04 -6.72 4.20
N PHE A 211 2.50 -6.52 5.40
CA PHE A 211 3.25 -6.36 6.63
C PHE A 211 2.64 -7.27 7.70
N SER A 212 3.48 -7.89 8.51
CA SER A 212 3.04 -8.69 9.65
C SER A 212 4.10 -8.70 10.74
N ASP A 213 3.69 -8.54 11.98
CA ASP A 213 4.52 -8.83 13.14
C ASP A 213 4.50 -10.33 13.43
N THR A 214 5.60 -10.89 13.92
CA THR A 214 5.61 -12.26 14.42
C THR A 214 4.79 -12.37 15.71
N PRO A 215 4.19 -13.54 16.02
CA PRO A 215 3.34 -13.67 17.20
C PRO A 215 4.05 -13.37 18.53
N ASP A 216 5.37 -13.54 18.58
CA ASP A 216 6.20 -13.20 19.74
C ASP A 216 6.61 -11.72 19.80
N GLY A 217 6.27 -10.92 18.78
CA GLY A 217 6.58 -9.50 18.66
C GLY A 217 8.07 -9.19 18.43
N ASN A 218 8.91 -10.21 18.20
CA ASN A 218 10.35 -10.02 18.09
C ASN A 218 10.80 -9.54 16.70
N PHE A 219 10.01 -9.84 15.67
CA PHE A 219 10.33 -9.50 14.29
C PHE A 219 9.08 -9.02 13.55
N SER A 220 9.31 -8.30 12.46
CA SER A 220 8.28 -7.98 11.49
C SER A 220 8.76 -8.38 10.10
N ILE A 221 7.82 -8.79 9.26
CA ILE A 221 8.06 -9.19 7.88
C ILE A 221 7.31 -8.21 6.98
N LEU A 222 8.01 -7.70 5.97
CA LEU A 222 7.51 -6.76 4.98
C LEU A 222 7.79 -7.29 3.57
N ALA A 223 6.77 -7.29 2.72
CA ALA A 223 6.88 -7.59 1.30
C ALA A 223 6.83 -6.28 0.52
N SER A 224 7.86 -6.01 -0.27
CA SER A 224 8.00 -4.78 -1.05
C SER A 224 8.72 -5.04 -2.37
N ASN A 225 8.50 -4.21 -3.39
CA ASN A 225 9.28 -4.22 -4.64
C ASN A 225 10.29 -3.06 -4.77
N ARG A 226 10.61 -2.40 -3.65
CA ARG A 226 11.67 -1.38 -3.58
C ARG A 226 13.05 -1.91 -3.98
#